data_AF-A0A3D1I0H6-F1
#
_entry.id   AF-A0A3D1I0H6-F1
#
_cell.length_a   1.000
_cell.length_b   1.000
_cell.length_c   1.000
_cell.angle_alpha   90.00
_cell.angle_beta   90.00
_cell.angle_gamma   90.00
#
_symmetry.space_group_name_H-M   'P 1'
#
loop_
_entity.id
_entity.type
_entity.pdbx_description
1 polymer ?
#
loop_
_entity_poly.entity_id
_entity_poly.type
_entity_poly.pdbx_seq_one_letter_code
_entity_poly.pdbx_strand_id
1 'polypeptide(L)' 'SQNTMNDLFIRKYGISTSQYHMQCKLSSAEYFLKSTDLTIDAISGLIGFCDRSHFRKAFMKA' A
#
# COMPACT_ATOMS: atom_id res chain seq x y z
N SER A 1 -11.74 -5.37 -20.45
CA SER A 1 -11.55 -3.98 -20.02
C SER A 1 -11.07 -3.97 -18.57
N GLN A 2 -10.46 -2.88 -18.08
CA GLN A 2 -9.94 -2.77 -16.69
C GLN A 2 -10.96 -3.21 -15.63
N ASN A 3 -12.25 -2.92 -15.88
CA ASN A 3 -13.37 -3.29 -15.00
C ASN A 3 -13.53 -4.82 -14.89
N THR A 4 -13.40 -5.56 -16.00
CA THR A 4 -13.46 -7.03 -15.99
C THR A 4 -12.39 -7.65 -15.09
N MET A 5 -11.17 -7.10 -15.12
CA MET A 5 -10.06 -7.59 -14.28
C MET A 5 -10.33 -7.35 -12.80
N ASN A 6 -10.81 -6.14 -12.44
CA ASN A 6 -11.15 -5.83 -11.06
C ASN A 6 -12.31 -6.68 -10.54
N ASP A 7 -13.36 -6.88 -11.35
CA ASP A 7 -14.53 -7.68 -10.97
C ASP A 7 -14.16 -9.15 -10.75
N LEU A 8 -13.33 -9.71 -11.63
CA LEU A 8 -12.80 -11.08 -11.45
C LEU A 8 -11.91 -11.18 -10.20
N PHE A 9 -11.10 -10.17 -9.93
CA PHE A 9 -10.24 -10.13 -8.75
C PHE A 9 -11.07 -10.06 -7.47
N ILE A 10 -12.07 -9.20 -7.41
CA ILE A 10 -12.99 -9.10 -6.26
C ILE A 10 -13.73 -10.42 -6.06
N ARG A 11 -14.23 -11.05 -7.13
CA ARG A 11 -14.90 -12.36 -7.02
C ARG A 11 -13.99 -13.45 -6.45
N LYS A 12 -12.69 -13.40 -6.74
CA LYS A 12 -11.72 -14.41 -6.28
C LYS A 12 -11.15 -14.11 -4.89
N TYR A 13 -10.87 -12.85 -4.57
CA TYR A 13 -10.12 -12.45 -3.38
C TYR A 13 -10.92 -11.59 -2.39
N GLY A 14 -12.14 -11.17 -2.73
CA GLY A 14 -13.03 -10.38 -1.87
C GLY A 14 -12.71 -8.89 -1.78
N ILE A 15 -11.62 -8.43 -2.40
CA ILE A 15 -11.15 -7.03 -2.36
C ILE A 15 -10.76 -6.55 -3.76
N SER A 16 -10.77 -5.24 -3.99
CA SER A 16 -10.35 -4.68 -5.27
C SER A 16 -8.85 -4.81 -5.48
N THR A 17 -8.42 -4.71 -6.75
CA THR A 17 -6.99 -4.70 -7.09
C THR A 17 -6.26 -3.53 -6.43
N SER A 18 -6.91 -2.36 -6.35
CA SER A 18 -6.36 -1.18 -5.69
C SER A 18 -6.23 -1.34 -4.17
N GLN A 19 -7.19 -1.99 -3.52
CA GLN A 19 -7.13 -2.30 -2.10
C GLN A 19 -6.02 -3.28 -1.80
N TYR A 20 -5.92 -4.37 -2.57
CA TYR A 20 -4.84 -5.35 -2.41
C TYR A 20 -3.47 -4.70 -2.63
N HIS A 21 -3.32 -3.90 -3.69
CA HIS A 21 -2.08 -3.19 -3.95
C HIS A 21 -1.71 -2.22 -2.80
N MET A 22 -2.68 -1.56 -2.19
CA MET A 22 -2.44 -0.73 -1.01
C MET A 22 -1.98 -1.55 0.19
N GLN A 23 -2.61 -2.70 0.47
CA GLN A 23 -2.21 -3.60 1.55
C GLN A 23 -0.75 -4.09 1.35
N CYS A 24 -0.38 -4.48 0.12
CA CYS A 24 1.00 -4.84 -0.18
C CYS A 24 1.97 -3.69 0.11
N LYS A 25 1.64 -2.46 -0.28
CA LYS A 25 2.49 -1.28 0.01
C LYS A 25 2.66 -1.04 1.50
N LEU A 26 1.59 -1.13 2.29
CA LEU A 26 1.65 -0.92 3.73
C LEU A 26 2.39 -2.05 4.46
N SER A 27 2.27 -3.30 3.99
CA SER A 27 3.06 -4.42 4.50
C SER A 27 4.56 -4.23 4.24
N SER A 28 4.95 -3.75 3.06
CA SER A 28 6.35 -3.36 2.81
C SER A 28 6.81 -2.23 3.72
N ALA A 29 5.95 -1.23 3.97
CA ALA A 29 6.27 -0.14 4.89
C ALA A 29 6.54 -0.67 6.31
N GLU A 30 5.70 -1.59 6.80
CA GLU A 30 5.87 -2.23 8.10
C GLU A 30 7.20 -2.98 8.19
N TYR A 31 7.58 -3.70 7.13
CA TYR A 31 8.89 -4.35 7.05
C TYR A 31 10.03 -3.34 7.17
N PHE A 32 10.02 -2.25 6.39
CA PHE A 32 11.10 -1.26 6.44
C PHE A 32 11.20 -0.54 7.79
N LEU A 33 10.05 -0.23 8.41
CA LEU A 33 9.99 0.38 9.73
C LEU A 33 10.61 -0.49 10.82
N LYS A 34 10.57 -1.82 10.66
CA LYS A 34 11.10 -2.77 11.65
C LYS A 34 12.53 -3.23 11.35
N SER A 35 12.96 -3.17 10.10
CA SER A 35 14.21 -3.80 9.64
C SER A 35 15.30 -2.81 9.20
N THR A 36 14.99 -1.51 9.14
CA THR A 36 15.91 -0.48 8.66
C THR A 36 15.84 0.78 9.51
N ASP A 37 16.90 1.59 9.47
CA ASP A 37 16.93 2.93 10.07
C ASP A 37 16.51 4.04 9.08
N LEU A 38 15.74 3.68 8.05
CA LEU A 38 15.25 4.65 7.07
C LEU A 38 14.27 5.63 7.71
N THR A 39 14.34 6.88 7.28
CA THR A 39 13.36 7.90 7.71
C THR A 39 11.99 7.60 7.12
N ILE A 40 10.94 8.12 7.77
CA ILE A 40 9.57 7.99 7.27
C ILE A 40 9.41 8.55 5.84
N ASP A 41 10.13 9.62 5.48
CA ASP A 41 10.12 10.14 4.10
C ASP A 41 10.76 9.19 3.11
N ALA A 42 11.90 8.60 3.48
CA ALA A 42 12.60 7.66 2.63
C ALA A 42 11.71 6.43 2.37
N ILE A 43 11.08 5.90 3.42
CA ILE A 43 10.14 4.77 3.30
C ILE A 43 8.94 5.17 2.44
N SER A 44 8.34 6.35 2.69
CA SER A 44 7.20 6.87 1.93
C SER A 44 7.52 6.95 0.43
N GLY A 45 8.67 7.51 0.06
CA GLY A 45 9.12 7.58 -1.33
C GLY A 45 9.39 6.20 -1.93
N LEU A 46 10.04 5.31 -1.17
CA LEU A 46 10.45 3.98 -1.63
C LEU A 46 9.26 3.07 -1.96
N ILE A 47 8.16 3.17 -1.20
CA ILE A 47 6.94 2.39 -1.44
C ILE A 47 5.94 3.11 -2.37
N GLY A 48 6.30 4.28 -2.89
CA GLY A 48 5.53 5.00 -3.92
C GLY A 48 4.39 5.88 -3.41
N PHE A 49 4.48 6.43 -2.19
CA PHE A 49 3.63 7.55 -1.78
C PHE A 49 4.26 8.87 -2.21
N CYS A 50 3.44 9.78 -2.75
CA CYS A 50 3.90 11.11 -3.17
C CYS A 50 4.37 11.98 -1.99
N ASP A 51 3.77 11.80 -0.82
CA ASP A 51 4.11 12.57 0.37
C ASP A 51 3.88 11.81 1.68
N ARG A 52 4.62 12.24 2.71
CA ARG A 52 4.60 11.66 4.05
C ARG A 52 3.22 11.73 4.72
N SER A 53 2.43 12.77 4.45
CA SER A 53 1.12 12.94 5.07
C SER A 53 0.11 11.94 4.55
N HIS A 54 0.12 11.68 3.23
CA HIS A 54 -0.68 10.65 2.62
C HIS A 54 -0.27 9.26 3.12
N PHE A 55 1.03 8.97 3.16
CA PHE A 55 1.53 7.73 3.76
C PHE A 55 1.03 7.54 5.19
N ARG A 56 1.21 8.54 6.07
CA ARG A 56 0.82 8.44 7.47
C ARG A 56 -0.68 8.19 7.63
N LYS A 57 -1.52 8.90 6.87
CA LYS A 57 -2.97 8.70 6.88
C LYS A 57 -3.38 7.31 6.41
N ALA A 58 -2.72 6.78 5.39
CA ALA A 58 -3.00 5.44 4.88
C ALA A 58 -2.56 4.37 5.89
N PHE A 59 -1.35 4.50 6.44
CA PHE A 59 -0.79 3.56 7.41
C PHE A 59 -1.59 3.50 8.72
N MET A 60 -2.09 4.64 9.22
CA MET A 60 -2.93 4.66 10.43
C MET A 60 -4.36 4.15 10.22
N LYS A 61 -4.81 3.98 8.98
CA LYS A 61 -6.15 3.49 8.63
C LYS A 61 -6.18 1.99 8.30
N ALA A 62 -5.02 1.38 8.09
CA ALA A 62 -4.89 -0.05 7.90
C ALA A 62 -4.96 -0.78 9.24
#